data_AF-A0A954ZT27-F1
#
_entry.id   AF-A0A954ZT27-F1
#
_cell.length_a   1.000
_cell.length_b   1.000
_cell.length_c   1.000
_cell.angle_alpha   90.00
_cell.angle_beta   90.00
_cell.angle_gamma   90.00
#
_symmetry.space_group_name_H-M   'P 1'
#
loop_
_entity.id
_entity.type
_entity.pdbx_description
1 polymer ?
#
loop_
_entity_poly.entity_id
_entity_poly.type
_entity_poly.pdbx_seq_one_letter_code
_entity_poly.pdbx_strand_id
1 'polypeptide(L)'
;MGRHTGIGSGIDYVEERIDLRRKQPGATISRLIRRAEWLSGPDRELFLAYYEQGLCATRIGVMLGMDPRSVRRSIRQMTARLNDPRAAYVAAHCNAWGRSRGAIARELFLRGRSMREVSQKLGISLHCVRKHRDAIEAMSIADRERRRESRAWQRAEREET
;
A
#
# COMPACT_ATOMS: atom_id res chain seq x y z
N MET A 1 -28.06 -13.07 44.46
CA MET A 1 -26.58 -13.11 44.53
C MET A 1 -26.15 -14.54 44.29
N GLY A 2 -25.20 -14.92 43.44
CA GLY A 2 -24.35 -14.21 42.49
C GLY A 2 -24.22 -15.05 41.22
N ARG A 3 -23.99 -14.39 40.08
CA ARG A 3 -23.74 -15.08 38.81
C ARG A 3 -22.24 -15.27 38.67
N HIS A 4 -21.79 -16.52 38.73
CA HIS A 4 -20.48 -16.92 38.27
C HIS A 4 -20.41 -16.71 36.75
N THR A 5 -19.68 -15.69 36.31
CA THR A 5 -19.18 -15.62 34.94
C THR A 5 -17.89 -16.44 34.90
N GLY A 6 -18.01 -17.66 34.41
CA GLY A 6 -16.85 -18.48 34.08
C GLY A 6 -16.09 -17.79 32.95
N ILE A 7 -14.94 -17.21 33.27
CA ILE A 7 -13.92 -16.83 32.31
C ILE A 7 -13.27 -18.14 31.86
N GLY A 8 -13.95 -18.83 30.95
CA GLY A 8 -13.40 -19.95 30.22
C GLY A 8 -12.29 -19.42 29.31
N SER A 9 -11.06 -19.61 29.76
CA SER A 9 -9.83 -19.57 28.96
C SER A 9 -9.91 -20.64 27.87
N GLY A 10 -10.76 -20.42 26.87
CA GLY A 10 -10.80 -21.16 25.62
C GLY A 10 -9.83 -20.55 24.63
N ILE A 11 -8.54 -20.49 24.97
CA ILE A 11 -7.47 -20.36 23.98
C ILE A 11 -7.24 -21.78 23.41
N ASP A 12 -8.32 -22.38 22.94
CA ASP A 12 -8.29 -23.65 22.24
C ASP A 12 -8.02 -23.32 20.79
N TYR A 13 -6.76 -23.56 20.38
CA TYR A 13 -6.41 -24.19 19.12
C TYR A 13 -7.41 -23.99 17.97
N VAL A 14 -7.69 -22.72 17.61
CA VAL A 14 -8.20 -22.43 16.27
C VAL A 14 -6.99 -22.62 15.36
N GLU A 15 -6.79 -23.90 15.04
CA GLU A 15 -6.09 -24.43 13.88
C GLU A 15 -5.79 -23.26 12.94
N GLU A 16 -4.53 -22.79 12.97
CA GLU A 16 -3.98 -21.83 12.04
C GLU A 16 -4.04 -22.45 10.65
N ARG A 17 -5.26 -22.51 10.10
CA ARG A 17 -5.47 -22.65 8.68
C ARG A 17 -4.96 -21.34 8.11
N ILE A 18 -3.65 -21.31 7.87
CA ILE A 18 -3.01 -20.47 6.88
C ILE A 18 -4.02 -20.43 5.74
N ASP A 19 -4.53 -19.25 5.40
CA ASP A 19 -5.56 -19.11 4.37
C ASP A 19 -4.93 -19.53 3.03
N LEU A 20 -4.95 -20.84 2.75
CA LEU A 20 -4.33 -21.48 1.58
C LEU A 20 -4.99 -21.04 0.27
N ARG A 21 -6.10 -20.28 0.34
CA ARG A 21 -6.83 -19.79 -0.84
C ARG A 21 -6.01 -18.83 -1.69
N ARG A 22 -4.82 -18.40 -1.26
CA ARG A 22 -3.98 -17.48 -2.05
C ARG A 22 -2.49 -17.80 -1.97
N LYS A 23 -2.06 -18.85 -2.66
CA LYS A 23 -0.71 -18.89 -3.24
C LYS A 23 -0.61 -17.84 -4.35
N GLN A 24 -0.46 -16.56 -3.99
CA GLN A 24 0.08 -15.60 -4.93
C GLN A 24 1.55 -15.97 -5.21
N PRO A 25 2.05 -15.79 -6.44
CA PRO A 25 3.45 -16.06 -6.76
C PRO A 25 4.36 -15.29 -5.80
N GLY A 26 5.34 -15.97 -5.18
CA GLY A 26 6.18 -15.39 -4.12
C GLY A 26 6.82 -14.06 -4.53
N ALA A 27 7.24 -13.91 -5.79
CA ALA A 27 7.81 -12.68 -6.33
C ALA A 27 6.89 -11.44 -6.22
N THR A 28 5.57 -11.62 -6.38
CA THR A 28 4.60 -10.52 -6.24
C THR A 28 4.47 -10.08 -4.79
N ILE A 29 4.44 -11.04 -3.85
CA ILE A 29 4.36 -10.76 -2.42
C ILE A 29 5.64 -10.07 -1.94
N SER A 30 6.82 -10.58 -2.31
CA SER A 30 8.10 -9.96 -1.93
C SER A 30 8.19 -8.50 -2.41
N ARG A 31 7.70 -8.21 -3.62
CA ARG A 31 7.61 -6.84 -4.12
C ARG A 31 6.68 -5.98 -3.26
N LEU A 32 5.53 -6.51 -2.84
CA LEU A 32 4.59 -5.79 -1.99
C LEU A 32 5.14 -5.53 -0.59
N ILE A 33 5.79 -6.51 0.03
CA ILE A 33 6.45 -6.37 1.33
C ILE A 33 7.50 -5.24 1.27
N ARG A 34 8.36 -5.23 0.24
CA ARG A 34 9.33 -4.13 0.07
C ARG A 34 8.64 -2.77 -0.09
N ARG A 35 7.52 -2.72 -0.81
CA ARG A 35 6.74 -1.48 -0.99
C ARG A 35 5.98 -1.06 0.27
N ALA A 36 5.83 -1.93 1.27
CA ALA A 36 5.16 -1.61 2.52
C ALA A 36 5.90 -0.52 3.32
N GLU A 37 7.19 -0.28 3.04
CA GLU A 37 7.95 0.87 3.57
C GLU A 37 7.32 2.23 3.23
N TRP A 38 6.49 2.29 2.18
CA TRP A 38 5.78 3.51 1.79
C TRP A 38 4.54 3.79 2.66
N LEU A 39 4.05 2.78 3.37
CA LEU A 39 2.88 2.86 4.24
C LEU A 39 3.22 3.56 5.57
N SER A 40 2.21 4.16 6.21
CA SER A 40 2.36 4.75 7.55
C SER A 40 2.50 3.64 8.60
N GLY A 41 3.02 3.93 9.79
CA GLY A 41 3.32 2.90 10.82
C GLY A 41 2.19 1.89 11.03
N PRO A 42 0.97 2.33 11.40
CA PRO A 42 -0.15 1.41 11.62
C PRO A 42 -0.56 0.62 10.37
N ASP A 43 -0.60 1.28 9.21
CA ASP A 43 -0.90 0.63 7.93
C ASP A 43 0.16 -0.43 7.58
N ARG A 44 1.45 -0.10 7.81
CA ARG A 44 2.58 -0.98 7.54
C ARG A 44 2.53 -2.20 8.42
N GLU A 45 2.35 -2.02 9.73
CA GLU A 45 2.24 -3.12 10.70
C GLU A 45 1.08 -4.04 10.34
N LEU A 46 -0.09 -3.47 10.02
CA LEU A 46 -1.26 -4.22 9.56
C LEU A 46 -0.96 -5.03 8.28
N PHE A 47 -0.24 -4.43 7.34
CA PHE A 47 0.13 -5.06 6.07
C PHE A 47 1.12 -6.21 6.25
N LEU A 48 2.15 -6.02 7.08
CA LEU A 48 3.17 -7.02 7.37
C LEU A 48 2.59 -8.18 8.20
N ALA A 49 1.76 -7.90 9.19
CA ALA A 49 1.03 -8.93 9.94
C ALA A 49 0.25 -9.88 9.01
N TYR A 50 -0.34 -9.35 7.94
CA TYR A 50 -1.09 -10.17 6.99
C TYR A 50 -0.21 -10.92 5.98
N TYR A 51 0.73 -10.23 5.32
CA TYR A 51 1.49 -10.82 4.20
C TYR A 51 2.80 -11.51 4.61
N GLU A 52 3.46 -11.04 5.67
CA GLU A 52 4.74 -11.57 6.15
C GLU A 52 4.52 -12.61 7.25
N GLN A 53 3.64 -12.32 8.22
CA GLN A 53 3.35 -13.22 9.34
C GLN A 53 2.21 -14.21 9.04
N GLY A 54 1.51 -14.04 7.92
CA GLY A 54 0.42 -14.94 7.49
C GLY A 54 -0.84 -14.89 8.36
N LEU A 55 -1.02 -13.85 9.19
CA LEU A 55 -2.16 -13.75 10.09
C LEU A 55 -3.45 -13.48 9.31
N CYS A 56 -4.53 -14.18 9.67
CA CYS A 56 -5.83 -13.95 9.06
C CYS A 56 -6.46 -12.63 9.56
N ALA A 57 -7.32 -12.03 8.74
CA ALA A 57 -7.99 -10.76 9.08
C ALA A 57 -8.81 -10.82 10.38
N THR A 58 -9.33 -12.00 10.73
CA THR A 58 -10.07 -12.21 11.98
C THR A 58 -9.15 -12.04 13.18
N ARG A 59 -7.99 -12.70 13.17
CA ARG A 59 -7.00 -12.62 14.24
C ARG A 59 -6.42 -11.22 14.39
N ILE A 60 -6.06 -10.60 13.27
CA ILE A 60 -5.59 -9.21 13.27
C ILE A 60 -6.67 -8.27 13.84
N GLY A 61 -7.94 -8.50 13.47
CA GLY A 61 -9.07 -7.75 14.02
C GLY A 61 -9.16 -7.86 15.54
N VAL A 62 -9.05 -9.07 16.10
CA VAL A 62 -9.02 -9.29 17.55
C VAL A 62 -7.83 -8.57 18.20
N MET A 63 -6.63 -8.70 17.63
CA MET A 63 -5.41 -8.10 18.19
C MET A 63 -5.45 -6.56 18.21
N LEU A 64 -6.10 -5.94 17.23
CA LEU A 64 -6.15 -4.48 17.08
C LEU A 64 -7.49 -3.87 17.51
N GLY A 65 -8.44 -4.67 18.00
CA GLY A 65 -9.80 -4.20 18.31
C GLY A 65 -10.58 -3.71 17.08
N MET A 66 -10.30 -4.25 15.90
CA MET A 66 -10.91 -3.86 14.63
C MET A 66 -11.86 -4.94 14.11
N ASP A 67 -12.93 -4.52 13.42
CA ASP A 67 -13.78 -5.46 12.70
C ASP A 67 -13.00 -6.15 11.56
N PRO A 68 -13.09 -7.49 11.40
CA PRO A 68 -12.38 -8.22 10.36
C PRO A 68 -12.71 -7.77 8.92
N ARG A 69 -13.91 -7.24 8.66
CA ARG A 69 -14.25 -6.69 7.34
C ARG A 69 -13.49 -5.38 7.09
N SER A 70 -13.35 -4.55 8.12
CA SER A 70 -12.51 -3.34 8.07
C SER A 70 -11.05 -3.69 7.78
N VAL A 71 -10.49 -4.70 8.45
CA VAL A 71 -9.12 -5.18 8.16
C VAL A 71 -8.98 -5.60 6.69
N ARG A 72 -9.89 -6.43 6.16
CA ARG A 72 -9.86 -6.85 4.75
C ARG A 72 -9.97 -5.66 3.79
N ARG A 73 -10.80 -4.67 4.12
CA ARG A 73 -10.97 -3.46 3.32
C ARG A 73 -9.67 -2.67 3.28
N SER A 74 -9.04 -2.42 4.44
CA SER A 74 -7.78 -1.71 4.54
C SER A 74 -6.68 -2.42 3.75
N ILE A 75 -6.54 -3.74 3.91
CA ILE A 75 -5.54 -4.51 3.15
C ILE A 75 -5.76 -4.41 1.65
N ARG A 76 -7.01 -4.53 1.17
CA ARG A 76 -7.31 -4.37 -0.26
C ARG A 76 -6.93 -2.98 -0.77
N GLN A 77 -7.22 -1.93 -0.01
CA GLN A 77 -6.88 -0.56 -0.37
C GLN A 77 -5.36 -0.35 -0.40
N MET A 78 -4.63 -0.86 0.60
CA MET A 78 -3.17 -0.81 0.65
C MET A 78 -2.55 -1.58 -0.52
N THR A 79 -3.01 -2.80 -0.81
CA THR A 79 -2.51 -3.60 -1.94
C THR A 79 -2.77 -2.91 -3.28
N ALA A 80 -3.94 -2.29 -3.47
CA ALA A 80 -4.23 -1.50 -4.66
C ALA A 80 -3.27 -0.30 -4.78
N ARG A 81 -3.08 0.45 -3.69
CA ARG A 81 -2.17 1.60 -3.61
C ARG A 81 -0.72 1.22 -3.90
N LEU A 82 -0.22 0.14 -3.28
CA LEU A 82 1.15 -0.34 -3.49
C LEU A 82 1.38 -0.88 -4.91
N ASN A 83 0.34 -1.31 -5.62
CA ASN A 83 0.43 -1.71 -7.02
C ASN A 83 0.22 -0.55 -8.01
N ASP A 84 -0.24 0.62 -7.55
CA ASP A 84 -0.43 1.79 -8.41
C ASP A 84 0.93 2.21 -9.04
N PRO A 85 1.04 2.24 -10.38
CA PRO A 85 2.25 2.70 -11.05
C PRO A 85 2.68 4.11 -10.63
N ARG A 86 1.73 5.00 -10.29
CA ARG A 86 1.99 6.36 -9.83
C ARG A 86 2.69 6.35 -8.47
N ALA A 87 2.27 5.47 -7.56
CA ALA A 87 2.93 5.30 -6.26
C ALA A 87 4.39 4.84 -6.44
N ALA A 88 4.63 3.89 -7.34
CA ALA A 88 5.99 3.44 -7.66
C ALA A 88 6.85 4.54 -8.29
N TYR A 89 6.27 5.35 -9.18
CA TYR A 89 6.95 6.50 -9.78
C TYR A 89 7.32 7.55 -8.71
N VAL A 90 6.37 7.90 -7.84
CA VAL A 90 6.59 8.85 -6.74
C VAL A 90 7.67 8.35 -5.79
N ALA A 91 7.62 7.08 -5.37
CA ALA A 91 8.62 6.52 -4.46
C ALA A 91 10.05 6.61 -5.03
N ALA A 92 10.21 6.44 -6.34
CA ALA A 92 11.51 6.51 -7.00
C ALA A 92 12.04 7.94 -7.20
N HIS A 93 11.18 8.94 -7.37
CA HIS A 93 11.60 10.29 -7.80
C HIS A 93 11.33 11.41 -6.81
N CYS A 94 10.49 11.20 -5.79
CA CYS A 94 10.03 12.29 -4.93
C CYS A 94 11.14 13.00 -4.14
N ASN A 95 12.26 12.31 -3.86
CA ASN A 95 13.42 12.89 -3.19
C ASN A 95 14.18 13.89 -4.08
N ALA A 96 14.06 13.79 -5.40
CA ALA A 96 14.68 14.73 -6.35
C ALA A 96 13.78 15.95 -6.64
N TRP A 97 12.53 15.94 -6.17
CA TRP A 97 11.61 17.06 -6.39
C TRP A 97 11.77 18.13 -5.31
N GLY A 98 11.42 19.37 -5.67
CA GLY A 98 11.30 20.45 -4.70
C GLY A 98 10.37 20.07 -3.53
N ARG A 99 10.69 20.58 -2.33
CA ARG A 99 10.09 20.18 -1.04
C ARG A 99 8.56 20.09 -1.08
N SER A 100 7.90 21.08 -1.66
CA SER A 100 6.44 21.14 -1.76
C SER A 100 5.86 20.02 -2.63
N ARG A 101 6.41 19.80 -3.83
CA ARG A 101 5.94 18.74 -4.75
C ARG A 101 6.18 17.36 -4.15
N GLY A 102 7.36 17.13 -3.56
CA GLY A 102 7.69 15.88 -2.88
C GLY A 102 6.79 15.61 -1.67
N ALA A 103 6.42 16.63 -0.89
CA ALA A 103 5.48 16.49 0.22
C ALA A 103 4.07 16.11 -0.27
N ILE A 104 3.53 16.86 -1.24
CA ILE A 104 2.20 16.59 -1.82
C ILE A 104 2.13 15.17 -2.39
N ALA A 105 3.16 14.77 -3.15
CA ALA A 105 3.20 13.46 -3.79
C ALA A 105 3.19 12.31 -2.78
N ARG A 106 4.00 12.42 -1.72
CA ARG A 106 4.05 11.40 -0.65
C ARG A 106 2.70 11.26 0.03
N GLU A 107 2.06 12.37 0.36
CA GLU A 107 0.76 12.35 1.04
C GLU A 107 -0.35 11.76 0.16
N LEU A 108 -0.41 12.13 -1.12
CA LEU A 108 -1.43 11.63 -2.05
C LEU A 108 -1.21 10.15 -2.42
N PHE A 109 -0.02 9.80 -2.90
CA PHE A 109 0.20 8.51 -3.57
C PHE A 109 0.77 7.43 -2.65
N LEU A 110 1.58 7.81 -1.64
CA LEU A 110 2.18 6.84 -0.72
C LEU A 110 1.32 6.66 0.54
N ARG A 111 0.86 7.78 1.12
CA ARG A 111 -0.04 7.77 2.29
C ARG A 111 -1.52 7.63 1.94
N GLY A 112 -1.88 7.78 0.67
CA GLY A 112 -3.25 7.60 0.16
C GLY A 112 -4.27 8.59 0.71
N ARG A 113 -3.83 9.79 1.07
CA ARG A 113 -4.73 10.85 1.55
C ARG A 113 -5.47 11.50 0.41
N SER A 114 -6.68 11.97 0.69
CA SER A 114 -7.46 12.77 -0.24
C SER A 114 -6.83 14.15 -0.45
N MET A 115 -7.11 14.78 -1.60
CA MET A 115 -6.62 16.13 -1.89
C MET A 115 -7.05 17.16 -0.83
N ARG A 116 -8.22 16.96 -0.20
CA ARG A 116 -8.72 17.83 0.88
C ARG A 116 -7.87 17.69 2.14
N GLU A 117 -7.59 16.47 2.58
CA GLU A 117 -6.72 16.21 3.73
C GLU A 117 -5.29 16.74 3.48
N VAL A 118 -4.78 16.60 2.26
CA VAL A 118 -3.46 17.14 1.90
C VAL A 118 -3.45 18.66 1.91
N SER A 119 -4.48 19.29 1.35
CA SER A 119 -4.67 20.75 1.37
C SER A 119 -4.69 21.28 2.79
N GLN A 120 -5.48 20.68 3.67
CA GLN A 120 -5.57 21.04 5.09
C GLN A 120 -4.24 20.83 5.81
N LYS A 121 -3.61 19.66 5.64
CA LYS A 121 -2.36 19.34 6.33
C LYS A 121 -1.19 20.25 5.93
N LEU A 122 -1.08 20.58 4.64
CA LEU A 122 0.05 21.34 4.11
C LEU A 122 -0.22 22.85 4.08
N GLY A 123 -1.42 23.31 4.44
CA GLY A 123 -1.78 24.72 4.42
C GLY A 123 -1.77 25.33 3.01
N ILE A 124 -2.09 24.55 1.98
CA ILE A 124 -2.10 24.98 0.58
C ILE A 124 -3.49 24.84 -0.03
N SER A 125 -3.79 25.64 -1.05
CA SER A 125 -5.10 25.59 -1.71
C SER A 125 -5.33 24.25 -2.42
N LEU A 126 -6.60 23.82 -2.48
CA LEU A 126 -7.00 22.60 -3.20
C LEU A 126 -6.61 22.66 -4.69
N HIS A 127 -6.65 23.86 -5.29
CA HIS A 127 -6.22 24.08 -6.67
C HIS A 127 -4.72 23.78 -6.84
N CYS A 128 -3.87 24.21 -5.90
CA CYS A 128 -2.44 23.92 -5.92
C CYS A 128 -2.18 22.40 -5.81
N VAL A 129 -2.87 21.70 -4.90
CA VAL A 129 -2.77 20.24 -4.77
C VAL A 129 -3.17 19.54 -6.08
N ARG A 130 -4.27 19.96 -6.71
CA ARG A 130 -4.74 19.42 -7.99
C ARG A 130 -3.71 19.62 -9.09
N LYS A 131 -3.19 20.84 -9.27
CA LYS A 131 -2.15 21.15 -10.26
C LYS A 131 -0.91 20.26 -10.10
N HIS A 132 -0.46 20.05 -8.86
CA HIS A 132 0.67 19.16 -8.60
C HIS A 132 0.36 17.69 -8.89
N ARG A 133 -0.83 17.22 -8.52
CA ARG A 133 -1.28 15.86 -8.81
C ARG A 133 -1.27 15.59 -10.32
N ASP A 134 -1.87 16.48 -11.10
CA ASP A 134 -2.00 16.33 -12.55
C ASP A 134 -0.62 16.32 -13.24
N ALA A 135 0.29 17.19 -12.77
CA ALA A 135 1.68 17.18 -13.24
C ALA A 135 2.40 15.86 -12.91
N ILE A 136 2.22 15.31 -11.71
CA ILE A 136 2.81 14.03 -11.32
C ILE A 136 2.25 12.87 -12.15
N GLU A 137 0.95 12.90 -12.41
CA GLU A 137 0.28 11.91 -13.25
C GLU A 137 0.85 11.91 -14.67
N ALA A 138 0.93 13.09 -15.31
CA ALA A 138 1.54 13.24 -16.63
C ALA A 138 3.00 12.76 -16.66
N MET A 139 3.82 13.14 -15.68
CA MET A 139 5.21 12.69 -15.58
C MET A 139 5.32 11.16 -15.42
N SER A 140 4.41 10.55 -14.65
CA SER A 140 4.40 9.10 -14.45
C SER A 140 4.01 8.32 -15.69
N ILE A 141 3.12 8.87 -16.53
CA ILE A 141 2.71 8.28 -17.80
C ILE A 141 3.89 8.32 -18.77
N ALA A 142 4.51 9.50 -18.93
CA ALA A 142 5.67 9.68 -19.80
C ALA A 142 6.85 8.78 -19.40
N ASP A 143 7.13 8.63 -18.09
CA ASP A 143 8.18 7.70 -17.62
C ASP A 143 7.86 6.24 -17.97
N ARG A 144 6.59 5.82 -17.88
CA ARG A 144 6.19 4.47 -18.22
C ARG A 144 6.28 4.20 -19.72
N GLU A 145 5.93 5.16 -20.55
CA GLU A 145 6.06 5.08 -22.01
C GLU A 145 7.53 4.92 -22.40
N ARG A 146 8.40 5.81 -21.90
CA ARG A 146 9.85 5.70 -22.11
C ARG A 146 10.41 4.34 -21.70
N ARG A 147 10.03 3.81 -20.53
CA ARG A 147 10.47 2.49 -20.07
C ARG A 147 9.94 1.34 -20.93
N ARG A 148 8.75 1.48 -21.51
CA ARG A 148 8.18 0.47 -22.41
C ARG A 148 8.94 0.44 -23.72
N GLU A 149 9.21 1.61 -24.30
CA GLU A 149 10.00 1.76 -25.51
C GLU A 149 11.40 1.17 -25.33
N SER A 150 12.13 1.56 -24.28
CA SER A 150 13.48 1.01 -24.03
C SER A 150 13.49 -0.52 -23.91
N ARG A 151 12.45 -1.12 -23.32
CA ARG A 151 12.33 -2.59 -23.21
C ARG A 151 11.89 -3.27 -24.50
N ALA A 152 11.23 -2.55 -25.40
CA ALA A 152 10.90 -3.06 -26.73
C ALA A 152 12.17 -3.09 -27.58
N TRP A 153 12.95 -2.00 -27.57
CA TRP A 153 14.25 -1.92 -28.22
C TRP A 153 15.21 -3.04 -27.76
N GLN A 154 15.38 -3.21 -26.45
CA GLN A 154 16.23 -4.27 -25.89
C GLN A 154 15.78 -5.70 -26.23
N ARG A 155 14.50 -5.90 -26.56
CA ARG A 155 13.99 -7.21 -26.96
C ARG A 155 14.25 -7.47 -28.44
N ALA A 156 14.00 -6.49 -29.29
CA ALA A 156 14.31 -6.57 -30.72
C ALA A 156 15.81 -6.85 -30.95
N GLU A 157 16.69 -6.14 -30.24
CA GLU A 157 18.14 -6.34 -30.34
C GLU A 157 18.61 -7.76 -29.93
N ARG A 158 17.89 -8.42 -29.01
CA ARG A 158 18.19 -9.80 -28.60
C ARG A 158 17.66 -10.86 -29.55
N GLU A 159 16.70 -10.52 -30.42
CA GLU A 159 16.12 -11.43 -31.39
C GLU A 159 16.90 -11.43 -32.72
N GLU A 160 17.74 -10.43 -32.96
CA GLU A 160 18.59 -10.31 -34.15
C GLU A 160 19.98 -11.00 -34.01
N THR A 161 20.37 -11.38 -32.80
CA THR A 161 21.61 -12.14 -32.48
C THR A 161 21.32 -13.60 -32.19
#